data_AF-A0A967LX01-F1
#
_entry.id   AF-A0A967LX01-F1
#
_cell.length_a   1.000
_cell.length_b   1.000
_cell.length_c   1.000
_cell.angle_alpha   90.00
_cell.angle_beta   90.00
_cell.angle_gamma   90.00
#
_symmetry.space_group_name_H-M   'P 1'
#
loop_
_entity.id
_entity.type
_entity.pdbx_description
1 polymer ?
#
loop_
_entity_poly.entity_id
_entity_poly.type
_entity_poly.pdbx_seq_one_letter_code
_entity_poly.pdbx_strand_id
1 'polypeptide(L)'
;KPIKTRPADVLEPELDNAKAMAGDLAKDIDDQLIVALYPTTGVRFLKWKYGLEEVPDEVKPKTLEQAEEENRLIALAKAGKLVEKVEKPTPEKGPGVRTFNV
;
A
#
# COMPACT_ATOMS: atom_id res chain seq x y z
N LYS A 1 -9.84 -1.75 -34.72
CA LYS A 1 -11.27 -2.03 -35.00
C LYS A 1 -11.86 -2.74 -33.78
N PRO A 2 -13.08 -2.42 -33.33
CA PRO A 2 -13.72 -3.14 -32.24
C PRO A 2 -14.07 -4.58 -32.65
N ILE A 3 -13.90 -5.54 -31.74
CA ILE A 3 -14.29 -6.94 -31.94
C ILE A 3 -15.74 -7.16 -31.50
N LYS A 4 -16.42 -8.15 -32.09
CA LYS A 4 -17.82 -8.53 -31.75
C LYS A 4 -17.94 -9.94 -31.15
N THR A 5 -16.86 -10.71 -31.17
CA THR A 5 -16.76 -12.06 -30.62
C THR A 5 -16.38 -12.02 -29.13
N ARG A 6 -16.39 -13.18 -28.45
CA ARG A 6 -15.92 -13.26 -27.06
C ARG A 6 -14.42 -12.90 -27.03
N PRO A 7 -13.96 -12.00 -26.15
CA PRO A 7 -12.55 -11.58 -26.11
C PRO A 7 -11.55 -12.73 -25.97
N ALA A 8 -11.92 -13.80 -25.26
CA ALA A 8 -11.05 -14.97 -25.12
C ALA A 8 -10.85 -15.75 -26.43
N ASP A 9 -11.72 -15.60 -27.43
CA ASP A 9 -11.60 -16.33 -28.71
C ASP A 9 -10.47 -15.78 -29.60
N VAL A 10 -9.99 -14.57 -29.31
CA VAL A 10 -8.88 -13.94 -30.04
C VAL A 10 -7.56 -14.02 -29.27
N LEU A 11 -7.56 -14.63 -28.10
CA LEU A 11 -6.35 -14.84 -27.28
C LEU A 11 -5.74 -16.20 -27.61
N GLU A 12 -4.43 -16.22 -27.70
CA GLU A 12 -3.68 -17.47 -27.84
C GLU A 12 -3.51 -18.12 -26.45
N PRO A 13 -3.31 -19.46 -26.38
CA PRO A 13 -2.98 -20.12 -25.12
C PRO A 13 -1.62 -19.64 -24.57
N GLU A 14 -1.60 -19.20 -23.30
CA GLU A 14 -0.40 -18.60 -22.67
C GLU A 14 0.21 -19.45 -21.55
N LEU A 15 -0.32 -20.65 -21.27
CA LEU A 15 0.13 -21.45 -20.12
C LEU A 15 1.61 -21.84 -20.21
N ASP A 16 2.12 -22.13 -21.40
CA ASP A 16 3.53 -22.47 -21.59
C ASP A 16 4.45 -21.26 -21.41
N ASN A 17 3.96 -20.04 -21.73
CA ASN A 17 4.67 -18.80 -21.41
C ASN A 17 4.76 -18.59 -19.89
N ALA A 18 3.67 -18.86 -19.16
CA ALA A 18 3.65 -18.77 -17.69
C ALA A 18 4.62 -19.77 -17.05
N LYS A 19 4.69 -21.00 -17.57
CA LYS A 19 5.69 -22.00 -17.13
C LYS A 19 7.12 -21.54 -17.39
N ALA A 20 7.39 -20.98 -18.58
CA ALA A 20 8.71 -20.46 -18.91
C ALA A 20 9.12 -19.28 -18.02
N MET A 21 8.17 -18.38 -17.69
CA MET A 21 8.40 -17.26 -16.78
C MET A 21 8.62 -17.70 -15.34
N ALA A 22 7.88 -18.71 -14.87
CA ALA A 22 8.08 -19.28 -13.54
C ALA A 22 9.41 -20.03 -13.44
N GLY A 23 9.82 -20.74 -14.50
CA GLY A 23 11.05 -21.52 -14.51
C GLY A 23 11.14 -22.47 -13.31
N ASP A 24 12.31 -22.52 -12.67
CA ASP A 24 12.55 -23.36 -11.49
C ASP A 24 11.94 -22.81 -10.18
N LEU A 25 11.31 -21.63 -10.21
CA LEU A 25 10.64 -21.07 -9.03
C LEU A 25 9.34 -21.79 -8.69
N ALA A 26 8.60 -22.27 -9.70
CA ALA A 26 7.33 -22.96 -9.46
C ALA A 26 7.56 -24.40 -9.04
N LYS A 27 7.07 -24.77 -7.85
CA LYS A 27 7.15 -26.13 -7.32
C LYS A 27 5.87 -26.93 -7.58
N ASP A 28 4.76 -26.25 -7.79
CA ASP A 28 3.44 -26.85 -8.05
C ASP A 28 2.66 -26.06 -9.13
N ILE A 29 1.43 -26.51 -9.41
CA ILE A 29 0.53 -25.85 -10.35
C ILE A 29 0.04 -24.49 -9.85
N ASP A 30 -0.06 -24.31 -8.53
CA ASP A 30 -0.55 -23.06 -7.94
C ASP A 30 0.46 -21.93 -8.16
N ASP A 31 1.76 -22.22 -8.05
CA ASP A 31 2.83 -21.28 -8.41
C ASP A 31 2.80 -20.89 -9.88
N GLN A 32 2.54 -21.86 -10.78
CA GLN A 32 2.39 -21.58 -12.21
C GLN A 32 1.19 -20.68 -12.46
N LEU A 33 0.07 -20.91 -11.77
CA LEU A 33 -1.12 -20.08 -11.87
C LEU A 33 -0.90 -18.68 -11.30
N ILE A 34 -0.11 -18.53 -10.24
CA ILE A 34 0.28 -17.22 -9.69
C ILE A 34 1.00 -16.40 -10.76
N VAL A 35 1.96 -16.99 -11.48
CA VAL A 35 2.69 -16.31 -12.56
C VAL A 35 1.81 -16.08 -13.79
N ALA A 36 0.89 -16.98 -14.11
CA ALA A 36 -0.07 -16.79 -15.20
C ALA A 36 -1.02 -15.61 -14.94
N LEU A 37 -1.53 -15.48 -13.72
CA LEU A 37 -2.45 -14.41 -13.33
C LEU A 37 -1.72 -13.08 -13.11
N TYR A 38 -0.50 -13.13 -12.56
CA TYR A 38 0.29 -11.95 -12.21
C TYR A 38 1.75 -12.10 -12.67
N PRO A 39 2.06 -11.96 -13.97
CA PRO A 39 3.41 -12.27 -14.49
C PRO A 39 4.53 -11.47 -13.81
N THR A 40 4.31 -10.18 -13.56
CA THR A 40 5.34 -9.30 -12.98
C THR A 40 5.47 -9.47 -11.46
N THR A 41 4.36 -9.43 -10.73
CA THR A 41 4.38 -9.49 -9.26
C THR A 41 4.41 -10.91 -8.72
N GLY A 42 3.91 -11.89 -9.48
CA GLY A 42 3.89 -13.31 -9.12
C GLY A 42 5.29 -13.88 -9.01
N VAL A 43 6.17 -13.62 -9.98
CA VAL A 43 7.59 -14.05 -9.89
C VAL A 43 8.26 -13.46 -8.65
N ARG A 44 8.05 -12.16 -8.39
CA ARG A 44 8.58 -11.49 -7.20
C ARG A 44 8.02 -12.09 -5.91
N PHE A 45 6.72 -12.39 -5.88
CA PHE A 45 6.06 -13.03 -4.76
C PHE A 45 6.60 -14.46 -4.52
N LEU A 46 6.86 -15.25 -5.56
CA LEU A 46 7.42 -16.59 -5.40
C LEU A 46 8.83 -16.55 -4.81
N LYS A 47 9.66 -15.57 -5.18
CA LYS A 47 10.97 -15.36 -4.55
C LYS A 47 10.83 -15.05 -3.05
N TRP A 48 9.86 -14.24 -2.66
CA TRP A 48 9.55 -13.96 -1.25
C TRP A 48 9.05 -15.21 -0.52
N LYS A 49 8.08 -15.94 -1.11
CA LYS A 49 7.49 -17.17 -0.56
C LYS A 49 8.55 -18.22 -0.26
N TYR A 50 9.56 -18.34 -1.10
CA TYR A 50 10.65 -19.30 -0.94
C TYR A 50 11.93 -18.73 -0.32
N GLY A 51 11.91 -17.49 0.17
CA GLY A 51 13.04 -16.88 0.86
C GLY A 51 14.28 -16.64 -0.02
N LEU A 52 14.10 -16.53 -1.33
CA LEU A 52 15.16 -16.19 -2.28
C LEU A 52 15.47 -14.69 -2.30
N GLU A 53 14.49 -13.86 -1.94
CA GLU A 53 14.63 -12.41 -1.75
C GLU A 53 13.95 -11.98 -0.44
N GLU A 54 14.49 -10.94 0.18
CA GLU A 54 13.87 -10.34 1.37
C GLU A 54 12.57 -9.62 1.02
N VAL A 55 11.57 -9.78 1.89
CA VAL A 55 10.28 -9.12 1.77
C VAL A 55 10.44 -7.63 2.10
N PRO A 56 10.10 -6.71 1.18
CA PRO A 56 10.18 -5.27 1.45
C PRO A 56 9.31 -4.87 2.65
N ASP A 57 9.76 -3.89 3.44
CA ASP A 57 9.03 -3.43 4.63
C ASP A 57 7.62 -2.90 4.29
N GLU A 58 7.44 -2.36 3.09
CA GLU A 58 6.16 -1.83 2.60
C GLU A 58 5.03 -2.88 2.52
N VAL A 59 5.39 -4.14 2.29
CA VAL A 59 4.42 -5.25 2.16
C VAL A 59 4.33 -6.08 3.42
N LYS A 60 5.14 -5.76 4.45
CA LYS A 60 5.03 -6.43 5.76
C LYS A 60 3.73 -6.02 6.45
N PRO A 61 3.09 -6.94 7.17
CA PRO A 61 1.91 -6.61 7.95
C PRO A 61 2.27 -5.61 9.06
N LYS A 62 1.39 -4.64 9.30
CA LYS A 62 1.51 -3.77 10.46
C LYS A 62 1.23 -4.54 11.74
N THR A 63 1.95 -4.21 12.81
CA THR A 63 1.67 -4.76 14.14
C THR A 63 0.44 -4.09 14.76
N LEU A 64 -0.17 -4.74 15.76
CA LEU A 64 -1.29 -4.14 16.50
C LEU A 64 -0.88 -2.83 17.17
N GLU A 65 0.33 -2.78 17.74
CA GLU A 65 0.88 -1.57 18.37
C GLU A 65 1.01 -0.41 17.38
N GLN A 66 1.48 -0.67 16.15
CA GLN A 66 1.56 0.34 15.10
C GLN A 66 0.17 0.86 14.73
N ALA A 67 -0.83 -0.03 14.64
CA ALA A 67 -2.21 0.36 14.35
C ALA A 67 -2.83 1.20 15.48
N GLU A 68 -2.52 0.89 16.74
CA GLU A 68 -2.99 1.66 17.90
C GLU A 68 -2.38 3.06 17.95
N GLU A 69 -1.08 3.21 17.70
CA GLU A 69 -0.44 4.53 17.65
C GLU A 69 -0.95 5.37 16.47
N GLU A 70 -1.17 4.76 15.30
CA GLU A 70 -1.82 5.45 14.17
C GLU A 70 -3.22 5.96 14.56
N ASN A 71 -4.03 5.13 15.23
CA ASN A 71 -5.35 5.53 15.70
C ASN A 71 -5.28 6.69 16.71
N ARG A 72 -4.31 6.66 17.62
CA ARG A 72 -4.06 7.74 18.58
C ARG A 72 -3.69 9.04 17.86
N LEU A 73 -2.77 8.99 16.92
CA LEU A 73 -2.36 10.16 16.11
C LEU A 73 -3.53 10.72 15.31
N ILE A 74 -4.36 9.86 14.72
CA ILE A 74 -5.58 10.25 14.01
C ILE A 74 -6.56 10.96 14.96
N ALA A 75 -6.72 10.47 16.20
CA ALA A 75 -7.59 11.11 17.19
C ALA A 75 -7.07 12.50 17.58
N LEU A 76 -5.76 12.66 17.78
CA LEU A 76 -5.12 13.95 18.04
C LEU A 76 -5.26 14.91 16.85
N ALA A 77 -5.12 14.41 15.62
CA ALA A 77 -5.34 15.18 14.40
C ALA A 77 -6.77 15.70 14.31
N LYS A 78 -7.76 14.84 14.53
CA LYS A 78 -9.19 15.20 14.55
C LYS A 78 -9.52 16.22 15.65
N ALA A 79 -8.82 16.16 16.78
CA ALA A 79 -8.95 17.13 17.87
C ALA A 79 -8.20 18.46 17.62
N GLY A 80 -7.46 18.60 16.51
CA GLY A 80 -6.64 19.79 16.22
C GLY A 80 -5.39 19.90 17.10
N LYS A 81 -4.96 18.80 17.73
CA LYS A 81 -3.82 18.72 18.67
C LYS A 81 -2.65 17.90 18.12
N LEU A 82 -2.51 17.80 16.78
CA LEU A 82 -1.46 17.01 16.12
C LEU A 82 -0.05 17.48 16.50
N VAL A 83 0.11 18.79 16.72
CA VAL A 83 1.33 19.38 17.26
C VAL A 83 0.94 19.98 18.60
N GLU A 84 1.74 19.72 19.65
CA GLU A 84 1.57 20.41 20.93
C GLU A 84 1.60 21.91 20.68
N LYS A 85 0.45 22.56 20.88
CA LYS A 85 0.37 24.00 20.79
C LYS A 85 1.17 24.53 21.98
N VAL A 86 2.37 25.02 21.73
CA VAL A 86 3.16 25.70 22.75
C VAL A 86 2.36 26.93 23.16
N GLU A 87 1.63 26.82 24.26
CA GLU A 87 0.94 27.94 24.90
C GLU A 87 1.99 28.86 25.52
N LYS A 88 2.68 29.65 24.67
CA LYS A 88 3.36 30.84 25.16
C LYS A 88 2.26 31.72 25.77
N PRO A 89 2.41 32.20 27.02
CA PRO A 89 1.42 33.09 27.60
C PRO A 89 1.22 34.24 26.63
N THR A 90 -0.03 34.44 26.21
CA THR A 90 -0.38 35.54 25.30
C THR A 90 0.11 36.82 26.00
N PRO A 91 0.99 37.62 25.38
CA PRO A 91 1.43 38.87 25.98
C PRO A 91 0.20 39.72 26.33
N GLU A 92 0.21 40.35 27.51
CA GLU A 92 -0.90 41.20 27.92
C GLU A 92 -1.21 42.23 26.84
N LYS A 93 -2.50 42.33 26.46
CA LYS A 93 -2.94 43.25 25.42
C LYS A 93 -2.59 44.68 25.85
N GLY A 94 -1.66 45.29 25.13
CA GLY A 94 -1.26 46.68 25.38
C GLY A 94 -2.42 47.66 25.20
N PRO A 95 -2.34 48.86 25.80
CA PRO A 95 -3.42 49.84 25.87
C PRO A 95 -3.91 50.38 24.50
N GLY A 96 -3.26 50.04 23.39
CA GLY A 96 -3.61 50.46 22.03
C GLY A 96 -4.38 49.44 21.18
N VAL A 97 -4.84 48.33 21.74
CA VAL A 97 -5.58 47.30 20.97
C VAL A 97 -6.95 47.83 20.54
N ARG A 98 -7.10 48.06 19.24
CA ARG A 98 -8.38 48.45 18.63
C ARG A 98 -9.33 47.25 18.61
N THR A 99 -10.44 47.35 19.33
CA THR A 99 -11.57 46.40 19.24
C THR A 99 -12.44 46.80 18.05
N PHE A 100 -12.38 46.02 16.98
CA PHE A 100 -13.34 46.18 15.88
C PHE A 100 -14.58 45.36 16.23
N ASN A 101 -15.71 46.04 16.40
CA ASN A 101 -17.00 45.36 16.44
C ASN A 101 -17.36 44.93 15.02
N VAL A 102 -17.62 43.64 14.85
CA VAL A 102 -18.22 43.03 13.66
C VAL A 102 -19.68 42.75 13.96
#